data_AF-S9TL54-F1
#
_entry.id   AF-S9TL54-F1
#
_cell.length_a   1.000
_cell.length_b   1.000
_cell.length_c   1.000
_cell.angle_alpha   90.00
_cell.angle_beta   90.00
_cell.angle_gamma   90.00
#
_symmetry.space_group_name_H-M   'P 1'
#
loop_
_entity.id
_entity.type
_entity.pdbx_description
1 polymer ?
#
loop_
_entity_poly.entity_id
_entity_poly.type
_entity_poly.pdbx_seq_one_letter_code
_entity_poly.pdbx_strand_id
1 'polypeptide(L)'
;MLPQRDRVAISASPLFKELHAKAALWASLQDLHHLGATVRPEEQQRYCYSAAAGQVRPLSATTQAWVKANLRDLDLSLLETGSIWFNLSQLDDAARFEPYYQNRDYFTPRSWSGRRYSPAYAFLLREYCVQYGFPLDNKYVVFVPLGRIRAQGGTVLEVPRDTPTGPVIPPPFTLIVGDDSIVSVFNALQTDISDILIQKAEEGRRDLAQKYGFSKKPVFDYSAMDE
;
A
#
# COMPACT_ATOMS: atom_id res chain seq x y z
N MET A 1 -0.23 1.09 7.52
CA MET A 1 -1.11 0.57 8.61
C MET A 1 -1.69 1.76 9.34
N LEU A 2 -2.92 1.62 9.85
CA LEU A 2 -3.46 2.46 10.92
C LEU A 2 -2.41 2.65 12.05
N PRO A 3 -2.09 3.89 12.45
CA PRO A 3 -1.29 4.17 13.64
C PRO A 3 -1.79 3.39 14.86
N GLN A 4 -0.91 3.05 15.80
CA GLN A 4 -1.26 2.18 16.94
C GLN A 4 -2.41 2.76 17.79
N ARG A 5 -2.44 4.08 17.95
CA ARG A 5 -3.54 4.83 18.60
C ARG A 5 -4.86 4.64 17.86
N ASP A 6 -4.80 4.64 16.53
CA ASP A 6 -5.96 4.59 15.66
C ASP A 6 -6.57 3.20 15.57
N ARG A 7 -5.73 2.17 15.66
CA ARG A 7 -6.17 0.76 15.73
C ARG A 7 -7.04 0.49 16.95
N VAL A 8 -6.64 0.99 18.12
CA VAL A 8 -7.37 0.78 19.38
C VAL A 8 -8.75 1.42 19.26
N ALA A 9 -8.80 2.67 18.79
CA ALA A 9 -10.03 3.42 18.62
C ALA A 9 -10.95 2.84 17.54
N ILE A 10 -10.40 2.39 16.41
CA ILE A 10 -11.17 1.68 15.39
C ILE A 10 -11.72 0.36 15.94
N SER A 11 -10.89 -0.43 16.62
CA SER A 11 -11.30 -1.73 17.15
C SER A 11 -12.38 -1.66 18.22
N ALA A 12 -12.52 -0.50 18.88
CA ALA A 12 -13.57 -0.23 19.85
C ALA A 12 -14.93 0.10 19.21
N SER A 13 -15.00 0.30 17.90
CA SER A 13 -16.27 0.56 17.21
C SER A 13 -17.16 -0.69 17.17
N PRO A 14 -18.47 -0.56 17.45
CA PRO A 14 -19.42 -1.68 17.34
C PRO A 14 -19.44 -2.33 15.95
N LEU A 15 -19.22 -1.53 14.91
CA LEU A 15 -19.23 -1.96 13.51
C LEU A 15 -17.87 -2.44 13.03
N PHE A 16 -16.82 -2.28 13.83
CA PHE A 16 -15.50 -2.77 13.45
C PHE A 16 -15.54 -4.26 13.16
N LYS A 17 -16.15 -5.07 14.03
CA LYS A 17 -16.21 -6.52 13.83
C LYS A 17 -16.92 -6.89 12.53
N GLU A 18 -18.03 -6.20 12.21
CA GLU A 18 -18.79 -6.45 10.98
C GLU A 18 -17.99 -6.04 9.74
N LEU A 19 -17.46 -4.82 9.70
CA LEU A 19 -16.68 -4.31 8.57
C LEU A 19 -15.36 -5.06 8.41
N HIS A 20 -14.72 -5.43 9.51
CA HIS A 20 -13.48 -6.21 9.51
C HIS A 20 -13.71 -7.64 9.02
N ALA A 21 -14.89 -8.22 9.30
CA ALA A 21 -15.27 -9.51 8.76
C ALA A 21 -15.51 -9.45 7.24
N LYS A 22 -15.98 -8.31 6.72
CA LYS A 22 -16.12 -8.08 5.26
C LYS A 22 -14.76 -7.83 4.62
N ALA A 23 -13.96 -6.94 5.16
CA ALA A 23 -12.58 -6.69 4.72
C ALA A 23 -11.67 -6.37 5.90
N ALA A 24 -10.56 -7.11 6.04
CA ALA A 24 -9.61 -6.88 7.12
C ALA A 24 -8.78 -5.58 6.96
N LEU A 25 -8.82 -4.94 5.79
CA LEU A 25 -8.02 -3.79 5.44
C LEU A 25 -8.83 -2.48 5.48
N TRP A 26 -8.12 -1.43 5.88
CA TRP A 26 -8.62 -0.07 6.00
C TRP A 26 -7.64 0.85 5.28
N ALA A 27 -8.18 1.81 4.53
CA ALA A 27 -7.43 2.78 3.74
C ALA A 27 -7.77 4.20 4.21
N SER A 28 -6.75 5.04 4.29
CA SER A 28 -6.96 6.47 4.53
C SER A 28 -7.54 7.12 3.27
N LEU A 29 -8.08 8.34 3.39
CA LEU A 29 -8.53 9.08 2.20
C LEU A 29 -7.40 9.30 1.18
N GLN A 30 -6.17 9.54 1.66
CA GLN A 30 -5.00 9.66 0.81
C GLN A 30 -4.71 8.36 0.05
N ASP A 31 -4.84 7.21 0.72
CA ASP A 31 -4.71 5.90 0.09
C ASP A 31 -5.78 5.71 -1.00
N LEU A 32 -7.04 6.09 -0.74
CA LEU A 32 -8.12 5.97 -1.73
C LEU A 32 -7.87 6.82 -2.98
N HIS A 33 -7.36 8.03 -2.80
CA HIS A 33 -6.96 8.89 -3.92
C HIS A 33 -5.88 8.22 -4.78
N HIS A 34 -4.81 7.70 -4.17
CA HIS A 34 -3.77 6.96 -4.90
C HIS A 34 -4.30 5.72 -5.62
N LEU A 35 -5.34 5.07 -5.08
CA LEU A 35 -5.96 3.89 -5.67
C LEU A 35 -6.96 4.23 -6.79
N GLY A 36 -7.30 5.51 -6.96
CA GLY A 36 -8.39 5.95 -7.83
C GLY A 36 -9.74 5.38 -7.43
N ALA A 37 -9.92 5.03 -6.15
CA ALA A 37 -11.12 4.39 -5.63
C ALA A 37 -12.03 5.41 -4.92
N THR A 38 -13.34 5.22 -4.97
CA THR A 38 -14.28 6.13 -4.30
C THR A 38 -15.15 5.40 -3.28
N VAL A 39 -15.54 6.09 -2.21
CA VAL A 39 -16.45 5.53 -1.21
C VAL A 39 -17.87 5.60 -1.75
N ARG A 40 -18.62 4.50 -1.67
CA ARG A 40 -20.03 4.45 -2.11
C ARG A 40 -20.86 5.54 -1.43
N PRO A 41 -21.71 6.29 -2.16
CA PRO A 41 -22.46 7.41 -1.59
C PRO A 41 -23.28 7.04 -0.34
N GLU A 42 -23.87 5.85 -0.33
CA GLU A 42 -24.64 5.33 0.81
C GLU A 42 -23.76 4.98 2.03
N GLU A 43 -22.48 4.69 1.83
CA GLU A 43 -21.52 4.37 2.89
C GLU A 43 -20.84 5.62 3.48
N GLN A 44 -20.77 6.72 2.71
CA GLN A 44 -20.26 8.02 3.18
C GLN A 44 -21.07 8.56 4.38
N GLN A 45 -22.36 8.24 4.42
CA GLN A 45 -23.27 8.64 5.50
C GLN A 45 -23.26 7.70 6.69
N ARG A 46 -22.70 6.50 6.53
CA ARG A 46 -22.71 5.46 7.55
C ARG A 46 -21.57 5.69 8.52
N TYR A 47 -20.31 5.44 8.12
CA TYR A 47 -19.19 5.47 9.05
C TYR A 47 -17.84 5.72 8.37
N CYS A 48 -17.05 6.60 8.98
CA CYS A 48 -15.61 6.70 8.78
C CYS A 48 -14.93 6.67 10.16
N TYR A 49 -13.70 6.18 10.22
CA TYR A 49 -12.90 6.41 11.41
C TYR A 49 -12.22 7.77 11.31
N SER A 50 -12.28 8.58 12.36
CA SER A 50 -11.56 9.85 12.47
C SER A 50 -10.54 9.78 13.62
N ALA A 51 -9.24 9.80 13.30
CA ALA A 51 -8.16 9.80 14.28
C ALA A 51 -8.17 11.06 15.17
N ALA A 52 -8.51 12.21 14.59
CA ALA A 52 -8.70 13.47 15.33
C ALA A 52 -9.79 13.36 16.41
N ALA A 53 -10.88 12.64 16.13
CA ALA A 53 -11.95 12.40 17.10
C ALA A 53 -11.69 11.17 18.00
N GLY A 54 -10.72 10.33 17.65
CA GLY A 54 -10.46 9.05 18.32
C GLY A 54 -11.68 8.12 18.32
N GLN A 55 -12.63 8.30 17.40
CA GLN A 55 -13.91 7.59 17.36
C GLN A 55 -14.36 7.35 15.91
N VAL A 56 -15.14 6.28 15.73
CA VAL A 56 -15.86 6.01 14.48
C VAL A 56 -17.16 6.80 14.49
N ARG A 57 -17.38 7.64 13.48
CA ARG A 57 -18.59 8.47 13.37
C ARG A 57 -19.00 8.67 11.90
N PRO A 58 -20.28 8.98 11.62
CA PRO A 58 -20.68 9.48 10.32
C PRO A 58 -19.83 10.70 9.94
N LEU A 59 -19.51 10.86 8.64
CA LEU A 59 -18.90 12.08 8.15
C LEU A 59 -19.86 13.26 8.41
N SER A 60 -19.34 14.40 8.87
CA SER A 60 -20.15 15.61 8.96
C SER A 60 -20.61 16.04 7.56
N ALA A 61 -21.74 16.75 7.43
CA ALA A 61 -22.20 17.25 6.13
C ALA A 61 -21.11 18.07 5.40
N THR A 62 -20.31 18.84 6.15
CA THR A 62 -19.15 19.57 5.64
C THR A 62 -18.08 18.63 5.10
N THR A 63 -17.74 17.57 5.83
CA THR A 63 -16.75 16.58 5.38
C THR A 63 -17.28 15.75 4.20
N GLN A 64 -18.58 15.44 4.15
CA GLN A 64 -19.21 14.74 3.03
C GLN A 64 -19.15 15.59 1.75
N ALA A 65 -19.55 16.86 1.84
CA ALA A 65 -19.46 17.79 0.72
C ALA A 65 -18.02 17.96 0.24
N TRP A 66 -17.07 18.00 1.18
CA TRP A 66 -15.65 18.08 0.87
C TRP A 66 -15.11 16.80 0.21
N VAL A 67 -15.39 15.60 0.74
CA VAL A 67 -15.00 14.31 0.13
C VAL A 67 -15.57 14.21 -1.29
N LYS A 68 -16.84 14.58 -1.47
CA LYS A 68 -17.51 14.56 -2.77
C LYS A 68 -16.90 15.55 -3.78
N ALA A 69 -16.45 16.72 -3.32
CA ALA A 69 -15.88 17.75 -4.17
C ALA A 69 -14.39 17.51 -4.51
N ASN A 70 -13.63 16.93 -3.59
CA ASN A 70 -12.16 16.87 -3.70
C ASN A 70 -11.63 15.50 -4.11
N LEU A 71 -12.45 14.43 -4.15
CA LEU A 71 -11.99 13.12 -4.65
C LEU A 71 -11.54 13.12 -6.13
N ARG A 72 -11.79 14.21 -6.89
CA ARG A 72 -11.38 14.35 -8.30
C ARG A 72 -10.23 15.34 -8.52
N ASP A 73 -10.20 16.44 -7.77
CA ASP A 73 -9.18 17.49 -7.87
C ASP A 73 -8.79 17.89 -6.46
N LEU A 74 -7.62 17.47 -5.98
CA LEU A 74 -7.28 17.59 -4.57
C LEU A 74 -6.03 18.45 -4.34
N ASP A 75 -6.22 19.55 -3.62
CA ASP A 75 -5.15 20.33 -3.00
C ASP A 75 -4.58 19.53 -1.82
N LEU A 76 -3.38 18.98 -2.02
CA LEU A 76 -2.66 18.12 -1.07
C LEU A 76 -2.37 18.82 0.27
N SER A 77 -2.39 20.15 0.33
CA SER A 77 -2.17 20.92 1.56
C SER A 77 -3.30 20.77 2.59
N LEU A 78 -4.49 20.30 2.18
CA LEU A 78 -5.64 20.08 3.07
C LEU A 78 -5.75 18.62 3.58
N LEU A 79 -4.86 17.73 3.13
CA LEU A 79 -4.78 16.31 3.54
C LEU A 79 -4.06 16.07 4.87
N GLU A 80 -3.74 17.13 5.63
CA GLU A 80 -3.17 17.03 7.00
C GLU A 80 -4.00 16.14 7.93
N THR A 81 -5.23 15.78 7.55
CA THR A 81 -6.09 14.86 8.27
C THR A 81 -6.13 13.45 7.68
N GLY A 82 -4.97 12.82 7.42
CA GLY A 82 -4.77 11.34 7.31
C GLY A 82 -5.38 10.51 8.47
N SER A 83 -6.07 11.20 9.38
CA SER A 83 -7.07 10.79 10.32
C SER A 83 -8.33 10.12 9.77
N ILE A 84 -8.75 10.28 8.51
CA ILE A 84 -9.99 9.64 8.03
C ILE A 84 -9.71 8.31 7.32
N TRP A 85 -10.32 7.23 7.82
CA TRP A 85 -10.15 5.88 7.28
C TRP A 85 -11.47 5.21 6.93
N PHE A 86 -11.46 4.47 5.83
CA PHE A 86 -12.57 3.68 5.32
C PHE A 86 -12.17 2.21 5.23
N ASN A 87 -13.14 1.33 5.41
CA ASN A 87 -12.97 -0.09 5.15
C ASN A 87 -13.07 -0.35 3.64
N LEU A 88 -12.24 -1.25 3.09
CA LEU A 88 -12.23 -1.49 1.64
C LEU A 88 -13.57 -2.03 1.10
N SER A 89 -14.41 -2.65 1.95
CA SER A 89 -15.75 -3.08 1.54
C SER A 89 -16.72 -1.93 1.29
N GLN A 90 -16.38 -0.70 1.69
CA GLN A 90 -17.21 0.49 1.52
C GLN A 90 -16.96 1.21 0.19
N LEU A 91 -16.01 0.73 -0.62
CA LEU A 91 -15.65 1.32 -1.91
C LEU A 91 -16.63 0.92 -3.02
N ASP A 92 -16.72 1.71 -4.07
CA ASP A 92 -17.57 1.48 -5.24
C ASP A 92 -17.08 0.30 -6.09
N ASP A 93 -15.77 0.11 -6.14
CA ASP A 93 -15.07 -1.01 -6.79
C ASP A 93 -14.60 -2.08 -5.77
N ALA A 94 -15.33 -2.28 -4.67
CA ALA A 94 -14.96 -3.21 -3.59
C ALA A 94 -14.51 -4.61 -4.07
N ALA A 95 -15.12 -5.14 -5.14
CA ALA A 95 -14.75 -6.44 -5.74
C ALA A 95 -13.28 -6.50 -6.22
N ARG A 96 -12.71 -5.38 -6.66
CA ARG A 96 -11.29 -5.23 -7.04
C ARG A 96 -10.36 -5.55 -5.86
N PHE A 97 -10.83 -5.33 -4.63
CA PHE A 97 -10.10 -5.52 -3.38
C PHE A 97 -10.44 -6.83 -2.64
N GLU A 98 -11.43 -7.58 -3.09
CA GLU A 98 -11.90 -8.81 -2.44
C GLU A 98 -10.79 -9.87 -2.23
N PRO A 99 -9.85 -10.09 -3.19
CA PRO A 99 -8.74 -11.02 -2.98
C PRO A 99 -7.85 -10.70 -1.75
N TYR A 100 -7.93 -9.48 -1.22
CA TYR A 100 -7.12 -9.00 -0.11
C TYR A 100 -7.85 -9.05 1.24
N TYR A 101 -9.15 -9.32 1.23
CA TYR A 101 -9.98 -9.29 2.44
C TYR A 101 -9.60 -10.38 3.44
N GLN A 102 -9.18 -11.54 2.94
CA GLN A 102 -8.96 -12.74 3.74
C GLN A 102 -7.48 -13.04 4.02
N ASN A 103 -6.53 -12.38 3.34
CA ASN A 103 -5.14 -12.82 3.38
C ASN A 103 -4.13 -11.68 3.61
N ARG A 104 -3.87 -11.36 4.88
CA ARG A 104 -2.96 -10.29 5.31
C ARG A 104 -1.47 -10.59 5.06
N ASP A 105 -1.11 -11.86 4.87
CA ASP A 105 0.29 -12.30 4.88
C ASP A 105 0.78 -12.95 3.59
N TYR A 106 -0.12 -13.24 2.63
CA TYR A 106 0.28 -13.91 1.38
C TYR A 106 0.79 -12.99 0.28
N PHE A 107 0.56 -11.68 0.37
CA PHE A 107 1.08 -10.76 -0.64
C PHE A 107 1.39 -9.39 -0.04
N THR A 108 2.65 -9.19 0.35
CA THR A 108 3.12 -7.85 0.72
C THR A 108 4.39 -7.57 -0.06
N PRO A 109 4.32 -6.75 -1.13
CA PRO A 109 5.49 -6.21 -1.78
C PRO A 109 6.42 -5.58 -0.73
N ARG A 110 7.71 -5.79 -0.91
CA ARG A 110 8.73 -5.28 0.01
C ARG A 110 9.70 -4.38 -0.70
N SER A 111 10.18 -3.37 0.01
CA SER A 111 11.36 -2.63 -0.43
C SER A 111 12.60 -3.52 -0.29
N TRP A 112 13.69 -3.09 -0.91
CA TRP A 112 14.99 -3.74 -0.78
C TRP A 112 15.50 -3.87 0.67
N SER A 113 15.00 -3.06 1.61
CA SER A 113 15.32 -3.12 3.03
C SER A 113 14.47 -4.13 3.82
N GLY A 114 13.57 -4.85 3.15
CA GLY A 114 12.68 -5.85 3.74
C GLY A 114 11.43 -5.28 4.40
N ARG A 115 11.27 -3.96 4.40
CA ARG A 115 10.09 -3.26 4.88
C ARG A 115 8.93 -3.39 3.90
N ARG A 116 7.69 -3.33 4.43
CA ARG A 116 6.49 -3.42 3.61
C ARG A 116 6.17 -2.05 3.00
N TYR A 117 5.64 -2.03 1.78
CA TYR A 117 5.01 -0.84 1.21
C TYR A 117 3.72 -0.49 1.94
N SER A 118 3.26 0.77 1.83
CA SER A 118 1.93 1.16 2.31
C SER A 118 0.84 0.28 1.67
N PRO A 119 -0.33 0.11 2.30
CA PRO A 119 -1.41 -0.69 1.70
C PRO A 119 -1.79 -0.24 0.28
N ALA A 120 -1.86 1.06 0.01
CA ALA A 120 -2.16 1.58 -1.32
C ALA A 120 -1.09 1.17 -2.35
N TYR A 121 0.19 1.38 -2.05
CA TYR A 121 1.26 0.99 -2.96
C TYR A 121 1.39 -0.52 -3.10
N ALA A 122 1.22 -1.27 -2.01
CA ALA A 122 1.22 -2.73 -2.05
C ALA A 122 0.14 -3.27 -3.01
N PHE A 123 -1.02 -2.62 -3.04
CA PHE A 123 -2.10 -2.97 -3.97
C PHE A 123 -1.75 -2.63 -5.41
N LEU A 124 -1.31 -1.41 -5.70
CA LEU A 124 -0.93 -1.00 -7.05
C LEU A 124 0.23 -1.83 -7.61
N LEU A 125 1.22 -2.16 -6.77
CA LEU A 125 2.33 -3.03 -7.14
C LEU A 125 1.86 -4.47 -7.40
N ARG A 126 0.79 -4.94 -6.75
CA ARG A 126 0.18 -6.23 -7.09
C ARG A 126 -0.48 -6.18 -8.45
N GLU A 127 -1.29 -5.16 -8.72
CA GLU A 127 -1.95 -5.01 -10.01
C GLU A 127 -0.94 -4.92 -11.14
N TYR A 128 0.15 -4.18 -10.92
CA TYR A 128 1.30 -4.18 -11.80
C TYR A 128 1.86 -5.59 -11.99
N CYS A 129 2.08 -6.35 -10.92
CA CYS A 129 2.55 -7.73 -11.05
C CYS A 129 1.57 -8.65 -11.81
N VAL A 130 0.26 -8.52 -11.60
CA VAL A 130 -0.76 -9.26 -12.36
C VAL A 130 -0.70 -8.88 -13.85
N GLN A 131 -0.67 -7.58 -14.13
CA GLN A 131 -0.67 -7.02 -15.48
C GLN A 131 0.55 -7.49 -16.28
N TYR A 132 1.70 -7.58 -15.64
CA TYR A 132 2.98 -7.93 -16.27
C TYR A 132 3.45 -9.37 -15.98
N GLY A 133 2.58 -10.21 -15.42
CA GLY A 133 2.84 -11.64 -15.23
C GLY A 133 3.92 -11.97 -14.19
N PHE A 134 4.27 -11.05 -13.28
CA PHE A 134 5.23 -11.37 -12.21
C PHE A 134 4.62 -12.37 -11.22
N PRO A 135 5.36 -13.41 -10.79
CA PRO A 135 4.87 -14.43 -9.88
C PRO A 135 4.46 -13.83 -8.53
N LEU A 136 3.20 -14.07 -8.14
CA LEU A 136 2.62 -13.59 -6.89
C LEU A 136 2.61 -14.65 -5.79
N ASP A 137 2.82 -15.91 -6.17
CA ASP A 137 2.96 -17.07 -5.29
C ASP A 137 4.32 -17.11 -4.59
N ASN A 138 5.29 -16.38 -5.13
CA ASN A 138 6.60 -16.24 -4.53
C ASN A 138 6.55 -15.38 -3.26
N LYS A 139 7.20 -15.85 -2.19
CA LYS A 139 7.10 -15.24 -0.84
C LYS A 139 7.62 -13.79 -0.77
N TYR A 140 8.36 -13.33 -1.78
CA TYR A 140 9.04 -12.04 -1.76
C TYR A 140 8.97 -11.36 -3.13
N VAL A 141 7.84 -10.69 -3.39
CA VAL A 141 7.80 -9.65 -4.41
C VAL A 141 8.56 -8.43 -3.89
N VAL A 142 9.71 -8.13 -4.49
CA VAL A 142 10.60 -7.05 -4.06
C VAL A 142 10.64 -5.98 -5.14
N PHE A 143 10.44 -4.72 -4.75
CA PHE A 143 10.61 -3.56 -5.62
C PHE A 143 11.75 -2.67 -5.12
N VAL A 144 12.57 -2.18 -6.05
CA VAL A 144 13.82 -1.50 -5.74
C VAL A 144 13.99 -0.25 -6.62
N PRO A 145 14.35 0.91 -6.05
CA PRO A 145 14.68 2.11 -6.83
C PRO A 145 15.88 1.91 -7.75
N LEU A 146 15.91 2.57 -8.91
CA LEU A 146 17.03 2.47 -9.86
C LEU A 146 18.39 2.82 -9.23
N GLY A 147 18.44 3.87 -8.40
CA GLY A 147 19.66 4.27 -7.70
C GLY A 147 20.22 3.15 -6.82
N ARG A 148 19.34 2.39 -6.16
CA ARG A 148 19.73 1.25 -5.31
C ARG A 148 20.21 0.06 -6.13
N ILE A 149 19.59 -0.21 -7.28
CA ILE A 149 20.05 -1.26 -8.20
C ILE A 149 21.49 -0.95 -8.64
N ARG A 150 21.73 0.28 -9.10
CA ARG A 150 23.06 0.74 -9.54
C ARG A 150 24.10 0.74 -8.43
N ALA A 151 23.73 1.17 -7.22
CA ALA A 151 24.61 1.16 -6.05
C ALA A 151 25.05 -0.26 -5.64
N GLN A 152 24.32 -1.29 -6.06
CA GLN A 152 24.68 -2.70 -5.85
C GLN A 152 25.39 -3.32 -7.06
N GLY A 153 25.79 -2.51 -8.05
CA GLY A 153 26.45 -2.96 -9.27
C GLY A 153 25.51 -3.64 -10.26
N GLY A 154 24.20 -3.52 -10.09
CA GLY A 154 23.21 -4.13 -10.97
C GLY A 154 22.68 -3.21 -12.06
N THR A 155 21.96 -3.81 -12.99
CA THR A 155 21.26 -3.16 -14.11
C THR A 155 19.83 -3.67 -14.26
N VAL A 156 18.99 -2.85 -14.92
CA VAL A 156 17.64 -3.26 -15.31
C VAL A 156 17.73 -3.96 -16.65
N LEU A 157 17.12 -5.14 -16.74
CA LEU A 157 17.07 -5.94 -17.94
C LEU A 157 16.05 -5.37 -18.94
N GLU A 158 16.38 -5.41 -20.22
CA GLU A 158 15.42 -5.12 -21.29
C GLU A 158 14.30 -6.15 -21.34
N VAL A 159 14.59 -7.41 -20.99
CA VAL A 159 13.61 -8.50 -20.86
C VAL A 159 13.69 -9.07 -19.44
N PRO A 160 12.63 -8.98 -18.63
CA PRO A 160 12.64 -9.48 -17.25
C PRO A 160 12.79 -11.00 -17.19
N ARG A 161 13.40 -11.49 -16.12
CA ARG A 161 13.46 -12.93 -15.81
C ARG A 161 12.06 -13.46 -15.53
N ASP A 162 11.81 -14.68 -16.00
CA ASP A 162 10.62 -15.48 -15.66
C ASP A 162 9.26 -14.80 -15.90
N THR A 163 9.16 -13.91 -16.90
CA THR A 163 7.86 -13.34 -17.31
C THR A 163 7.14 -14.28 -18.28
N PRO A 164 5.98 -14.87 -17.90
CA PRO A 164 5.25 -15.81 -18.76
C PRO A 164 4.47 -15.11 -19.88
N THR A 165 4.29 -13.79 -19.81
CA THR A 165 3.41 -13.00 -20.68
C THR A 165 4.15 -12.35 -21.86
N GLY A 166 4.73 -13.14 -22.76
CA GLY A 166 5.21 -12.65 -24.08
C GLY A 166 6.15 -11.42 -24.05
N PRO A 167 6.29 -10.66 -25.15
CA PRO A 167 7.30 -9.61 -25.32
C PRO A 167 6.99 -8.28 -24.62
N VAL A 168 6.02 -8.22 -23.70
CA VAL A 168 5.66 -6.95 -23.03
C VAL A 168 6.69 -6.64 -21.95
N ILE A 169 7.61 -5.73 -22.27
CA ILE A 169 8.61 -5.23 -21.34
C ILE A 169 7.89 -4.38 -20.27
N PRO A 170 7.88 -4.80 -18.99
CA PRO A 170 7.21 -4.06 -17.94
C PRO A 170 7.95 -2.73 -17.69
N PRO A 171 7.25 -1.59 -17.76
CA PRO A 171 7.86 -0.29 -17.52
C PRO A 171 8.24 -0.14 -16.03
N PRO A 172 9.10 0.82 -15.64
CA PRO A 172 9.26 1.17 -14.23
C PRO A 172 7.91 1.48 -13.58
N PHE A 173 7.73 1.05 -12.33
CA PHE A 173 6.61 1.50 -11.53
C PHE A 173 6.99 2.84 -10.87
N THR A 174 6.21 3.88 -11.11
CA THR A 174 6.47 5.21 -10.55
C THR A 174 5.66 5.42 -9.27
N LEU A 175 6.35 5.74 -8.17
CA LEU A 175 5.78 6.10 -6.88
C LEU A 175 5.91 7.62 -6.67
N ILE A 176 4.91 8.23 -6.06
CA ILE A 176 5.02 9.56 -5.47
C ILE A 176 5.38 9.38 -4.00
N VAL A 177 6.38 10.11 -3.54
CA VAL A 177 7.02 9.93 -2.25
C VAL A 177 7.03 11.28 -1.55
N GLY A 178 6.39 11.35 -0.38
CA GLY A 178 6.17 12.62 0.28
C GLY A 178 5.33 13.56 -0.59
N ASP A 179 5.61 14.86 -0.51
CA ASP A 179 4.81 15.87 -1.18
C ASP A 179 5.21 16.09 -2.65
N ASP A 180 6.46 15.83 -3.04
CA ASP A 180 6.96 16.15 -4.40
C ASP A 180 8.00 15.18 -5.00
N SER A 181 8.42 14.12 -4.29
CA SER A 181 9.48 13.24 -4.81
C SER A 181 8.91 12.13 -5.68
N ILE A 182 9.38 12.02 -6.93
CA ILE A 182 8.97 10.94 -7.83
C ILE A 182 10.07 9.88 -7.86
N VAL A 183 9.74 8.65 -7.46
CA VAL A 183 10.69 7.52 -7.42
C VAL A 183 10.21 6.40 -8.32
N SER A 184 11.04 6.03 -9.30
CA SER A 184 10.82 4.84 -10.12
C SER A 184 11.44 3.62 -9.46
N VAL A 185 10.60 2.60 -9.24
CA VAL A 185 10.99 1.30 -8.70
C VAL A 185 10.78 0.19 -9.73
N PHE A 186 11.62 -0.83 -9.63
CA PHE A 186 11.60 -2.01 -10.50
C PHE A 186 11.42 -3.25 -9.66
N ASN A 187 10.65 -4.21 -10.15
CA ASN A 187 10.61 -5.54 -9.56
C ASN A 187 12.02 -6.16 -9.64
N ALA A 188 12.46 -6.86 -8.58
CA ALA A 188 13.77 -7.50 -8.55
C ALA A 188 14.00 -8.44 -9.74
N LEU A 189 12.95 -9.09 -10.27
CA LEU A 189 13.02 -9.97 -11.45
C LEU A 189 13.29 -9.20 -12.76
N GLN A 190 13.16 -7.87 -12.77
CA GLN A 190 13.57 -7.00 -13.87
C GLN A 190 15.07 -6.65 -13.81
N THR A 191 15.85 -7.30 -12.94
CA THR A 191 17.27 -6.95 -12.74
C THR A 191 18.18 -8.16 -12.94
N ASP A 192 19.44 -7.89 -13.29
CA ASP A 192 20.50 -8.91 -13.38
C ASP A 192 20.97 -9.43 -12.00
N ILE A 193 20.63 -8.71 -10.93
CA ILE A 193 20.98 -9.00 -9.54
C ILE A 193 19.76 -9.39 -8.68
N SER A 194 18.73 -9.99 -9.28
CA SER A 194 17.46 -10.36 -8.61
C SER A 194 17.68 -11.05 -7.27
N ASP A 195 18.57 -12.04 -7.24
CA ASP A 195 18.79 -12.92 -6.09
C ASP A 195 19.44 -12.14 -4.93
N ILE A 196 20.36 -11.23 -5.26
CA ILE A 196 21.01 -10.34 -4.29
C ILE A 196 19.97 -9.39 -3.66
N LEU A 197 19.08 -8.82 -4.47
CA LEU A 197 18.04 -7.90 -4.01
C LEU A 197 17.01 -8.61 -3.12
N ILE A 198 16.60 -9.83 -3.51
CA ILE A 198 15.67 -10.65 -2.73
C ILE A 198 16.32 -11.06 -1.40
N GLN A 199 17.57 -11.52 -1.43
CA GLN A 199 18.31 -11.89 -0.22
C GLN A 199 18.44 -10.71 0.76
N LYS A 200 18.79 -9.52 0.26
CA LYS A 200 18.86 -8.30 1.10
C LYS A 200 17.53 -7.93 1.73
N ALA A 201 16.44 -8.03 0.96
CA ALA A 201 15.11 -7.79 1.49
C ALA A 201 14.72 -8.82 2.56
N GLU A 202 15.15 -10.08 2.43
CA GLU A 202 14.95 -11.07 3.47
C GLU A 202 15.76 -10.78 4.74
N GLU A 203 17.04 -10.43 4.59
CA GLU A 203 17.92 -10.08 5.71
C GLU A 203 17.35 -8.88 6.47
N GLY A 204 17.01 -7.80 5.77
CA GLY A 204 16.39 -6.63 6.39
C GLY A 204 15.06 -6.96 7.08
N ARG A 205 14.26 -7.87 6.51
CA ARG A 205 13.04 -8.37 7.18
C ARG A 205 13.37 -9.12 8.48
N ARG A 206 14.40 -9.97 8.49
CA ARG A 206 14.82 -10.71 9.69
C ARG A 206 15.34 -9.75 10.76
N ASP A 207 16.15 -8.77 10.38
CA ASP A 207 16.67 -7.75 11.29
C ASP A 207 15.56 -6.92 11.92
N LEU A 208 14.55 -6.52 11.13
CA LEU A 208 13.37 -5.83 11.66
C LEU A 208 12.56 -6.74 12.60
N ALA A 209 12.40 -8.02 12.27
CA ALA A 209 11.71 -8.96 13.13
C ALA A 209 12.45 -9.20 14.45
N GLN A 210 13.79 -9.22 14.43
CA GLN A 210 14.63 -9.34 15.62
C GLN A 210 14.58 -8.05 16.47
N LYS A 211 14.66 -6.89 15.82
CA LYS A 211 14.67 -5.57 16.49
C LYS A 211 13.33 -5.20 17.11
N TYR A 212 12.21 -5.56 16.48
CA TYR A 212 10.87 -5.14 16.91
C TYR A 212 9.97 -6.28 17.41
N GLY A 213 10.45 -7.53 17.36
CA GLY A 213 9.68 -8.74 17.63
C GLY A 213 8.63 -9.02 16.54
N PHE A 214 8.38 -10.30 16.23
CA PHE A 214 7.34 -10.71 15.26
C PHE A 214 5.93 -10.16 15.57
N SER A 215 5.67 -9.68 16.79
CA SER A 215 4.32 -9.34 17.25
C SER A 215 3.98 -7.86 17.42
N LYS A 216 4.88 -6.88 17.17
CA LYS A 216 4.54 -5.49 17.57
C LYS A 216 4.43 -4.40 16.51
N LYS A 217 5.20 -4.33 15.43
CA LYS A 217 4.99 -3.31 14.38
C LYS A 217 5.55 -3.75 13.04
N PRO A 218 4.77 -3.84 11.95
CA PRO A 218 5.40 -3.80 10.64
C PRO A 218 5.99 -2.41 10.45
N VAL A 219 7.29 -2.41 10.19
CA VAL A 219 8.03 -1.21 9.83
C VAL A 219 7.80 -1.01 8.34
N PHE A 220 7.12 0.08 8.00
CA PHE A 220 6.96 0.54 6.63
C PHE A 220 8.18 1.35 6.24
N ASP A 221 8.61 1.23 4.99
CA ASP A 221 9.68 2.08 4.49
C ASP A 221 9.11 3.37 3.96
N TYR A 222 9.29 4.44 4.72
CA TYR A 222 9.28 5.79 4.17
C TYR A 222 10.71 6.32 3.99
N SER A 223 11.74 5.50 4.25
CA SER A 223 13.17 5.89 4.19
C SER A 223 13.94 5.29 3.00
N ALA A 224 13.40 4.28 2.30
CA ALA A 224 13.83 3.91 0.94
C ALA A 224 13.38 4.94 -0.13
N MET A 225 12.94 6.08 0.37
CA MET A 225 12.16 7.14 -0.23
C MET A 225 12.86 8.49 0.02
N ASP A 226 13.85 8.52 0.92
CA ASP A 226 14.80 9.60 1.13
C ASP A 226 16.16 9.17 0.55
N GLU A 227 16.32 9.31 -0.77
CA GLU A 227 17.62 9.52 -1.43
C GLU A 227 17.44 10.45 -2.61
#